data_AF-A0A8T6DQV5-F1
#
_entry.id   AF-A0A8T6DQV5-F1
#
_cell.length_a   1.000
_cell.length_b   1.000
_cell.length_c   1.000
_cell.angle_alpha   90.00
_cell.angle_beta   90.00
_cell.angle_gamma   90.00
#
_symmetry.space_group_name_H-M   'P 1'
#
loop_
_entity.id
_entity.type
_entity.pdbx_description
1 polymer ?
#
loop_
_entity_poly.entity_id
_entity_poly.type
_entity_poly.pdbx_seq_one_letter_code
_entity_poly.pdbx_strand_id
1 'polypeptide(L)'
;MVLVETRAEWRAWLERNHESKGAWLVSWKKATGRPFVAYSETVDEALCFGWIDSRRNKLDEERAMQLFTPRRPKSPWSRINREKVARLSAQGLMAPAGMRMVETAQANGSWTVSDEVEDVITPPDLAAALAEDEAARGFFERFPDSSKKAILWWIKTAKRPETRAGRIAETVSAAAQNRMANHFVGRDAGPA
;
A
#
# COMPACT_ATOMS: atom_id res chain seq x y z
N MET A 1 14.05 9.43 -16.12
CA MET A 1 14.48 8.12 -15.55
C MET A 1 15.85 8.33 -14.94
N VAL A 2 16.19 7.61 -13.87
CA VAL A 2 17.48 7.71 -13.19
C VAL A 2 18.00 6.30 -12.92
N LEU A 3 19.14 5.94 -13.51
CA LEU A 3 19.85 4.71 -13.14
C LEU A 3 20.61 4.96 -11.84
N VAL A 4 20.46 4.06 -10.88
CA VAL A 4 21.22 4.08 -9.63
C VAL A 4 21.84 2.71 -9.40
N GLU A 5 23.09 2.73 -8.97
CA GLU A 5 23.91 1.55 -8.67
C GLU A 5 24.16 1.43 -7.16
N THR A 6 23.99 2.53 -6.42
CA THR A 6 24.08 2.55 -4.96
C THR A 6 22.90 3.25 -4.29
N ARG A 7 22.66 2.90 -3.02
CA ARG A 7 21.69 3.61 -2.17
C ARG A 7 22.02 5.11 -2.04
N ALA A 8 23.30 5.45 -1.96
CA ALA A 8 23.77 6.84 -1.83
C ALA A 8 23.46 7.68 -3.08
N GLU A 9 23.60 7.11 -4.27
CA GLU A 9 23.23 7.80 -5.52
C GLU A 9 21.73 8.12 -5.57
N TRP A 10 20.89 7.19 -5.11
CA TRP A 10 19.46 7.44 -5.03
C TRP A 10 19.12 8.56 -4.05
N ARG A 11 19.72 8.54 -2.86
CA ARG A 11 19.59 9.63 -1.88
C ARG A 11 20.00 10.98 -2.47
N ALA A 12 21.19 11.05 -3.07
CA ALA A 12 21.71 12.27 -3.66
C ALA A 12 20.80 12.80 -4.79
N TRP A 13 20.18 11.91 -5.56
CA TRP A 13 19.19 12.31 -6.55
C TRP A 13 17.95 12.92 -5.90
N LEU A 14 17.40 12.29 -4.85
CA LEU A 14 16.23 12.80 -4.12
C LEU A 14 16.50 14.16 -3.45
N GLU A 15 17.68 14.35 -2.85
CA GLU A 15 18.08 15.64 -2.26
C GLU A 15 17.91 16.79 -3.25
N ARG A 16 18.31 16.58 -4.51
CA ARG A 16 18.22 17.59 -5.57
C ARG A 16 16.85 17.68 -6.25
N ASN A 17 16.03 16.63 -6.20
CA ASN A 17 14.86 16.48 -7.09
C ASN A 17 13.54 16.12 -6.40
N HIS A 18 13.48 16.05 -5.06
CA HIS A 18 12.27 15.62 -4.34
C HIS A 18 11.06 16.55 -4.51
N GLU A 19 11.23 17.76 -5.04
CA GLU A 19 10.14 18.67 -5.40
C GLU A 19 9.54 18.40 -6.80
N SER A 20 10.16 17.50 -7.58
CA SER A 20 9.65 17.10 -8.89
C SER A 20 8.39 16.22 -8.76
N LYS A 21 7.69 15.99 -9.89
CA LYS A 21 6.44 15.22 -9.92
C LYS A 21 6.61 13.71 -9.74
N GLY A 22 7.85 13.22 -9.73
CA GLY A 22 8.16 11.80 -9.66
C GLY A 22 9.31 11.41 -10.57
N ALA A 23 9.84 10.22 -10.36
CA ALA A 23 10.88 9.65 -11.20
C ALA A 23 10.76 8.13 -11.30
N TRP A 24 11.15 7.65 -12.47
CA TRP A 24 11.44 6.24 -12.68
C TRP A 24 12.87 5.96 -12.26
N LEU A 25 13.04 5.28 -11.14
CA LEU A 25 14.31 4.71 -10.70
C LEU A 25 14.55 3.45 -11.51
N VAL A 26 15.69 3.38 -12.18
CA VAL A 26 16.16 2.22 -12.93
C VAL A 26 17.23 1.54 -12.08
N SER A 27 17.15 0.22 -11.97
CA SER A 27 18.13 -0.60 -11.28
C SER A 27 18.48 -1.82 -12.12
N TRP A 28 19.70 -2.32 -11.97
CA TRP A 28 20.05 -3.64 -12.47
C TRP A 28 19.21 -4.72 -11.78
N LYS A 29 19.01 -5.86 -12.44
CA LYS A 29 18.44 -7.05 -11.81
C LYS A 29 19.53 -7.79 -11.07
N LYS A 30 19.22 -8.31 -9.87
CA LYS A 30 20.18 -9.08 -9.06
C LYS A 30 20.90 -10.20 -9.83
N ALA A 31 20.22 -10.83 -10.80
CA ALA A 31 20.76 -11.92 -11.59
C ALA A 31 21.91 -11.53 -12.54
N THR A 32 22.12 -10.23 -12.82
CA THR A 32 23.17 -9.78 -13.75
C THR A 32 24.54 -9.70 -13.10
N GLY A 33 24.65 -9.83 -11.77
CA GLY A 33 25.89 -9.64 -11.02
C GLY A 33 26.38 -8.19 -10.95
N ARG A 34 25.64 -7.24 -11.55
CA ARG A 34 25.92 -5.80 -11.48
C ARG A 34 25.48 -5.20 -10.13
N PRO A 35 25.95 -3.99 -9.78
CA PRO A 35 25.50 -3.30 -8.58
C PRO A 35 23.97 -3.26 -8.46
N PHE A 36 23.45 -3.71 -7.32
CA PHE A 36 22.02 -3.87 -7.09
C PHE A 36 21.63 -3.17 -5.79
N VAL A 37 20.73 -2.19 -5.90
CA VAL A 37 20.11 -1.54 -4.74
C VAL A 37 18.87 -2.31 -4.35
N ALA A 38 18.77 -2.74 -3.10
CA ALA A 38 17.62 -3.50 -2.65
C ALA A 38 16.36 -2.62 -2.68
N TYR A 39 15.21 -3.20 -3.05
CA TYR A 39 13.94 -2.48 -3.09
C TYR A 39 13.61 -1.80 -1.75
N SER A 40 13.89 -2.46 -0.62
CA SER A 40 13.67 -1.86 0.70
C SER A 40 14.51 -0.60 0.91
N GLU A 41 15.73 -0.54 0.36
CA GLU A 41 16.60 0.63 0.49
C GLU A 41 16.12 1.79 -0.38
N THR A 42 15.60 1.50 -1.58
CA THR A 42 15.04 2.56 -2.45
C THR A 42 13.77 3.16 -1.84
N VAL A 43 12.94 2.34 -1.19
CA VAL A 43 11.77 2.78 -0.42
C VAL A 43 12.20 3.58 0.83
N ASP A 44 13.18 3.11 1.59
CA ASP A 44 13.67 3.82 2.77
C ASP A 44 14.13 5.26 2.43
N GLU A 45 14.92 5.41 1.36
CA GLU A 45 15.34 6.73 0.89
C GLU A 45 14.14 7.54 0.40
N ALA A 46 13.21 6.97 -0.37
CA ALA A 46 12.02 7.70 -0.81
C ALA A 46 11.19 8.23 0.37
N LEU A 47 11.01 7.44 1.43
CA LEU A 47 10.29 7.85 2.64
C LEU A 47 10.98 9.03 3.34
N CYS A 48 12.32 9.09 3.35
CA CYS A 48 13.06 10.21 3.93
C CYS A 48 12.70 11.55 3.29
N PHE A 49 12.24 11.56 2.03
CA PHE A 49 11.85 12.76 1.29
C PHE A 49 10.34 12.88 1.07
N GLY A 50 9.52 12.05 1.74
CA GLY A 50 8.06 12.09 1.62
C GLY A 50 7.53 11.52 0.30
N TRP A 51 8.30 10.65 -0.35
CA TRP A 51 7.93 9.94 -1.56
C TRP A 51 7.47 8.51 -1.25
N ILE A 52 6.82 7.87 -2.23
CA ILE A 52 6.42 6.47 -2.18
C ILE A 52 6.60 5.82 -3.55
N ASP A 53 6.82 4.51 -3.55
CA ASP A 53 6.84 3.70 -4.74
C ASP A 53 5.43 3.44 -5.30
N SER A 54 5.36 3.13 -6.59
CA SER A 54 4.13 2.75 -7.28
C SER A 54 4.41 1.58 -8.22
N ARG A 55 4.35 1.79 -9.53
CA ARG A 55 4.43 0.73 -10.53
C ARG A 55 5.88 0.27 -10.73
N ARG A 56 6.05 -1.04 -10.83
CA ARG A 56 7.30 -1.68 -11.25
C ARG A 56 7.14 -2.27 -12.64
N ASN A 57 8.06 -1.95 -13.54
CA ASN A 57 8.08 -2.48 -14.90
C ASN A 57 9.44 -3.13 -15.21
N LYS A 58 9.43 -4.08 -16.15
CA LYS A 58 10.65 -4.50 -16.86
C LYS A 58 11.06 -3.35 -17.78
N LEU A 59 12.33 -2.94 -17.72
CA LEU A 59 12.89 -2.00 -18.69
C LEU A 59 13.46 -2.79 -19.88
N ASP A 60 14.29 -3.78 -19.59
CA ASP A 60 14.87 -4.71 -20.57
C ASP A 60 15.27 -6.03 -19.89
N GLU A 61 16.12 -6.82 -20.53
CA GLU A 61 16.59 -8.13 -20.03
C GLU A 61 17.41 -8.02 -18.75
N GLU A 62 18.15 -6.92 -18.55
CA GLU A 62 19.09 -6.75 -17.45
C GLU A 62 18.58 -5.77 -16.37
N ARG A 63 17.61 -4.91 -16.70
CA ARG A 63 17.16 -3.80 -15.86
C ARG A 63 15.67 -3.82 -15.56
N ALA A 64 15.32 -3.31 -14.39
CA ALA A 64 13.96 -3.02 -13.99
C ALA A 64 13.82 -1.52 -13.69
N MET A 65 12.59 -1.03 -13.69
CA MET A 65 12.28 0.35 -13.31
C MET A 65 11.13 0.38 -12.30
N GLN A 66 11.26 1.23 -11.29
CA GLN A 66 10.28 1.47 -10.24
C GLN A 66 9.90 2.96 -10.27
N LEU A 67 8.62 3.25 -10.42
CA LEU A 67 8.13 4.62 -10.30
C LEU A 67 8.08 4.99 -8.83
N PHE A 68 8.64 6.16 -8.50
CA PHE A 68 8.46 6.83 -7.23
C PHE A 68 7.86 8.21 -7.45
N THR A 69 6.94 8.61 -6.59
CA THR A 69 6.29 9.93 -6.64
C THR A 69 6.18 10.52 -5.24
N PRO A 70 6.08 11.86 -5.11
CA PRO A 70 5.68 12.49 -3.86
C PRO A 70 4.37 11.89 -3.34
N ARG A 71 4.29 11.63 -2.02
CA ARG A 71 3.05 11.16 -1.40
C ARG A 71 1.96 12.23 -1.51
N ARG A 72 0.72 11.78 -1.71
CA ARG A 72 -0.43 12.68 -1.62
C ARG A 72 -0.74 12.91 -0.14
N PRO A 73 -1.12 14.13 0.28
CA PRO A 73 -1.40 14.41 1.69
C PRO A 73 -2.37 13.43 2.36
N LYS A 74 -3.37 12.95 1.62
CA LYS A 74 -4.42 12.04 2.13
C LYS A 74 -4.17 10.56 1.81
N SER A 75 -3.01 10.18 1.26
CA SER A 75 -2.74 8.76 0.97
C SER A 75 -2.44 7.99 2.27
N PRO A 76 -3.04 6.81 2.47
CA PRO A 76 -2.86 6.03 3.69
C PRO A 76 -1.40 5.62 3.89
N TRP A 77 -1.02 5.39 5.14
CA TRP A 77 0.29 4.88 5.52
C TRP A 77 0.17 3.46 6.05
N SER A 78 0.86 2.51 5.42
CA SER A 78 0.92 1.13 5.93
C SER A 78 1.75 1.05 7.20
N ARG A 79 1.47 0.06 8.06
CA ARG A 79 2.26 -0.23 9.28
C ARG A 79 3.75 -0.33 8.99
N ILE A 80 4.13 -1.09 7.96
CA ILE A 80 5.53 -1.28 7.53
C ILE A 80 6.19 0.07 7.19
N ASN A 81 5.49 0.97 6.49
CA ASN A 81 6.07 2.28 6.15
C ASN A 81 6.21 3.18 7.37
N ARG A 82 5.30 3.09 8.34
CA ARG A 82 5.42 3.81 9.61
C ARG A 82 6.58 3.30 10.45
N GLU A 83 6.79 1.99 10.50
CA GLU A 83 7.94 1.36 11.16
C GLU A 83 9.27 1.79 10.52
N LYS A 84 9.31 1.83 9.18
CA LYS A 84 10.45 2.37 8.43
C LYS A 84 10.71 3.83 8.80
N VAL A 85 9.68 4.68 8.79
CA VAL A 85 9.81 6.10 9.21
C VAL A 85 10.32 6.21 10.64
N ALA A 86 9.79 5.43 11.59
CA ALA A 86 10.24 5.45 12.98
C ALA A 86 11.74 5.11 13.09
N ARG A 87 12.17 4.03 12.42
CA ARG A 87 13.59 3.64 12.36
C ARG A 87 14.46 4.71 11.71
N LEU A 88 14.06 5.25 10.56
CA LEU A 88 14.81 6.27 9.82
C LEU A 88 14.91 7.59 10.61
N SER A 89 13.85 7.94 11.35
CA SER A 89 13.83 9.11 12.24
C SER A 89 14.81 8.93 13.40
N ALA A 90 14.80 7.76 14.05
CA ALA A 90 15.73 7.43 15.13
C ALA A 90 17.21 7.45 14.66
N GLN A 91 17.45 7.20 13.38
CA GLN A 91 18.78 7.28 12.76
C GLN A 91 19.15 8.69 12.26
N GLY A 92 18.27 9.68 12.39
CA GLY A 92 18.51 11.04 11.88
C GLY A 92 18.53 11.14 10.35
N LEU A 93 17.96 10.16 9.63
CA LEU A 93 18.01 10.09 8.17
C LEU A 93 16.85 10.80 7.47
N MET A 94 15.77 11.11 8.19
CA MET A 94 14.61 11.80 7.63
C MET A 94 14.98 13.23 7.22
N ALA A 95 14.66 13.60 5.98
CA ALA A 95 14.79 14.98 5.52
C ALA A 95 13.57 15.82 5.95
N PRO A 96 13.68 17.16 5.97
CA PRO A 96 12.56 18.03 6.33
C PRO A 96 11.30 17.78 5.49
N ALA A 97 11.44 17.44 4.20
CA ALA A 97 10.31 17.11 3.34
C ALA A 97 9.56 15.84 3.78
N GLY A 98 10.30 14.79 4.19
CA GLY A 98 9.70 13.58 4.74
C GLY A 98 8.98 13.83 6.06
N MET A 99 9.59 14.58 6.97
CA MET A 99 8.98 14.93 8.26
C MET A 99 7.68 15.72 8.08
N ARG A 100 7.65 16.72 7.19
CA ARG A 100 6.41 17.46 6.87
C ARG A 100 5.30 16.54 6.39
N MET A 101 5.62 15.51 5.61
CA MET A 101 4.62 14.55 5.13
C MET A 101 4.10 13.65 6.26
N VAL A 102 4.95 13.29 7.22
CA VAL A 102 4.56 12.55 8.44
C VAL A 102 3.61 13.41 9.30
N GLU A 103 3.99 14.66 9.58
CA GLU A 103 3.17 15.61 10.33
C GLU A 103 1.81 15.84 9.66
N THR A 104 1.81 16.03 8.33
CA THR A 104 0.57 16.16 7.54
C THR A 104 -0.33 14.93 7.69
N ALA A 105 0.26 13.72 7.62
CA ALA A 105 -0.49 12.48 7.73
C ALA A 105 -1.06 12.24 9.13
N GLN A 106 -0.32 12.63 10.17
CA GLN A 106 -0.79 12.59 11.56
C GLN A 106 -1.94 13.57 11.77
N ALA A 107 -1.77 14.82 11.32
CA ALA A 107 -2.77 15.88 11.47
C ALA A 107 -4.10 15.57 10.73
N ASN A 108 -4.04 14.87 9.60
CA ASN A 108 -5.23 14.53 8.81
C ASN A 108 -5.75 13.10 8.99
N GLY A 109 -5.16 12.33 9.92
CA GLY A 109 -5.56 10.96 10.25
C GLY A 109 -5.17 9.89 9.24
N SER A 110 -4.55 10.23 8.10
CA SER A 110 -4.09 9.22 7.12
C SER A 110 -2.93 8.35 7.62
N TRP A 111 -2.28 8.75 8.72
CA TRP A 111 -1.25 7.97 9.39
C TRP A 111 -1.77 6.61 9.86
N THR A 112 -2.93 6.55 10.51
CA THR A 112 -3.49 5.32 11.12
C THR A 112 -4.79 4.84 10.46
N VAL A 113 -5.22 5.49 9.37
CA VAL A 113 -6.50 5.17 8.71
C VAL A 113 -6.63 3.72 8.26
N SER A 114 -5.52 3.02 7.99
CA SER A 114 -5.52 1.61 7.58
C SER A 114 -5.43 0.62 8.75
N ASP A 115 -5.30 1.04 10.00
CA ASP A 115 -4.95 0.14 11.12
C ASP A 115 -5.97 -0.98 11.31
N GLU A 116 -7.25 -0.64 11.46
CA GLU A 116 -8.33 -1.63 11.57
C GLU A 116 -8.39 -2.58 10.37
N VAL A 117 -8.08 -2.07 9.16
CA VAL A 117 -8.05 -2.90 7.96
C VAL A 117 -6.86 -3.86 8.02
N GLU A 118 -5.68 -3.36 8.40
CA GLU A 118 -4.46 -4.16 8.54
C GLU A 118 -4.56 -5.22 9.65
N ASP A 119 -5.37 -4.95 10.68
CA ASP A 119 -5.73 -5.88 11.76
C ASP A 119 -6.95 -6.75 11.44
N VAL A 120 -7.51 -6.62 10.23
CA VAL A 120 -8.63 -7.43 9.74
C VAL A 120 -9.87 -7.32 10.64
N ILE A 121 -10.08 -6.13 11.21
CA ILE A 121 -11.24 -5.85 12.06
C ILE A 121 -12.47 -5.67 11.16
N THR A 122 -13.43 -6.59 11.30
CA THR A 122 -14.73 -6.51 10.63
C THR A 122 -15.57 -5.38 11.25
N PRO A 123 -16.00 -4.37 10.48
CA PRO A 123 -16.82 -3.29 11.02
C PRO A 123 -18.22 -3.79 11.40
N PRO A 124 -18.89 -3.18 12.40
CA PRO A 124 -20.15 -3.70 12.95
C PRO A 124 -21.27 -3.89 11.92
N ASP A 125 -21.35 -3.03 10.92
CA ASP A 125 -22.37 -3.11 9.86
C ASP A 125 -22.13 -4.27 8.88
N LEU A 126 -20.87 -4.56 8.54
CA LEU A 126 -20.52 -5.78 7.79
C LEU A 126 -20.75 -7.03 8.64
N ALA A 127 -20.41 -6.99 9.93
CA ALA A 127 -20.62 -8.12 10.84
C ALA A 127 -22.11 -8.45 10.98
N ALA A 128 -22.96 -7.43 11.17
CA ALA A 128 -24.42 -7.60 11.20
C ALA A 128 -24.95 -8.18 9.89
N ALA A 129 -24.51 -7.67 8.74
CA ALA A 129 -24.96 -8.17 7.44
C ALA A 129 -24.52 -9.62 7.16
N LEU A 130 -23.32 -10.01 7.59
CA LEU A 130 -22.85 -11.40 7.49
C LEU A 130 -23.63 -12.34 8.44
N ALA A 131 -24.07 -11.85 9.59
CA ALA A 131 -24.81 -12.68 10.56
C ALA A 131 -26.18 -13.15 10.02
N GLU A 132 -26.75 -12.45 9.04
CA GLU A 132 -28.01 -12.83 8.38
C GLU A 132 -27.85 -13.99 7.36
N ASP A 133 -26.62 -14.36 7.01
CA ASP A 133 -26.32 -15.46 6.07
C ASP A 133 -25.15 -16.31 6.60
N GLU A 134 -25.47 -17.46 7.19
CA GLU A 134 -24.48 -18.36 7.79
C GLU A 134 -23.43 -18.85 6.79
N ALA A 135 -23.81 -19.07 5.53
CA ALA A 135 -22.88 -19.50 4.49
C ALA A 135 -21.91 -18.36 4.16
N ALA A 136 -22.42 -17.14 3.95
CA ALA A 136 -21.60 -15.96 3.71
C ALA A 136 -20.61 -15.71 4.85
N ARG A 137 -21.09 -15.75 6.10
CA ARG A 137 -20.23 -15.62 7.29
C ARG A 137 -19.14 -16.68 7.31
N GLY A 138 -19.51 -17.95 7.15
CA GLY A 138 -18.57 -19.07 7.18
C GLY A 138 -17.51 -18.98 6.08
N PHE A 139 -17.86 -18.61 4.86
CA PHE A 139 -16.89 -18.43 3.77
C PHE A 139 -16.01 -17.20 4.00
N PHE A 140 -16.59 -16.07 4.39
CA PHE A 140 -15.84 -14.83 4.65
C PHE A 140 -14.77 -15.03 5.72
N GLU A 141 -15.09 -15.74 6.81
CA GLU A 141 -14.13 -16.07 7.88
C GLU A 141 -12.93 -16.88 7.37
N ARG A 142 -13.09 -17.70 6.32
CA ARG A 142 -12.01 -18.49 5.72
C ARG A 142 -11.19 -17.75 4.66
N PHE A 143 -11.65 -16.59 4.19
CA PHE A 143 -10.91 -15.85 3.17
C PHE A 143 -9.50 -15.46 3.66
N PRO A 144 -8.50 -15.46 2.76
CA PRO A 144 -7.18 -14.96 3.08
C PRO A 144 -7.21 -13.52 3.60
N ASP A 145 -6.33 -13.20 4.54
CA ASP A 145 -6.25 -11.85 5.12
C ASP A 145 -6.02 -10.76 4.08
N SER A 146 -5.27 -11.06 3.01
CA SER A 146 -5.06 -10.12 1.90
C SER A 146 -6.38 -9.74 1.21
N SER A 147 -7.27 -10.71 1.02
CA SER A 147 -8.58 -10.50 0.42
C SER A 147 -9.53 -9.80 1.39
N LYS A 148 -9.55 -10.20 2.68
CA LYS A 148 -10.30 -9.48 3.71
C LYS A 148 -9.85 -8.02 3.80
N LYS A 149 -8.54 -7.75 3.81
CA LYS A 149 -7.97 -6.38 3.78
C LYS A 149 -8.44 -5.59 2.57
N ALA A 150 -8.46 -6.20 1.38
CA ALA A 150 -8.94 -5.54 0.17
C ALA A 150 -10.43 -5.17 0.27
N ILE A 151 -11.26 -6.10 0.75
CA ILE A 151 -12.70 -5.89 0.96
C ILE A 151 -12.95 -4.82 2.03
N LEU A 152 -12.29 -4.92 3.18
CA LEU A 152 -12.42 -3.98 4.29
C LEU A 152 -11.98 -2.57 3.88
N TRP A 153 -10.87 -2.44 3.14
CA TRP A 153 -10.43 -1.16 2.58
C TRP A 153 -11.45 -0.59 1.60
N TRP A 154 -12.00 -1.43 0.73
CA TRP A 154 -13.04 -1.04 -0.22
C TRP A 154 -14.30 -0.55 0.51
N ILE A 155 -14.77 -1.24 1.54
CA ILE A 155 -15.90 -0.78 2.36
C ILE A 155 -15.55 0.50 3.13
N LYS A 156 -14.37 0.59 3.75
CA LYS A 156 -13.91 1.76 4.52
C LYS A 156 -13.79 3.03 3.70
N THR A 157 -13.39 2.93 2.43
CA THR A 157 -13.22 4.08 1.53
C THR A 157 -14.53 4.56 0.89
N ALA A 158 -15.65 3.86 1.09
CA ALA A 158 -16.97 4.31 0.63
C ALA A 158 -17.50 5.43 1.52
N LYS A 159 -17.31 6.68 1.06
CA LYS A 159 -17.70 7.88 1.81
C LYS A 159 -19.21 8.11 1.89
N ARG A 160 -19.96 7.62 0.91
CA ARG A 160 -21.41 7.81 0.86
C ARG A 160 -22.11 6.59 1.46
N PRO A 161 -23.11 6.77 2.35
CA PRO A 161 -23.82 5.67 3.01
C PRO A 161 -24.37 4.63 2.03
N GLU A 162 -24.95 5.08 0.91
CA GLU A 162 -25.51 4.20 -0.13
C GLU A 162 -24.43 3.36 -0.82
N THR A 163 -23.25 3.94 -1.07
CA THR A 163 -22.12 3.21 -1.66
C THR A 163 -21.60 2.17 -0.67
N ARG A 164 -21.52 2.52 0.62
CA ARG A 164 -21.06 1.62 1.66
C ARG A 164 -22.01 0.43 1.82
N ALA A 165 -23.31 0.70 1.91
CA ALA A 165 -24.34 -0.33 1.97
C ALA A 165 -24.29 -1.26 0.76
N GLY A 166 -24.13 -0.71 -0.46
CA GLY A 166 -23.96 -1.51 -1.68
C GLY A 166 -22.73 -2.44 -1.64
N ARG A 167 -21.57 -1.94 -1.17
CA ARG A 167 -20.36 -2.77 -1.04
C ARG A 167 -20.49 -3.87 0.00
N ILE A 168 -21.21 -3.61 1.10
CA ILE A 168 -21.52 -4.62 2.12
C ILE A 168 -22.42 -5.70 1.52
N ALA A 169 -23.51 -5.32 0.86
CA ALA A 169 -24.42 -6.26 0.21
C ALA A 169 -23.71 -7.12 -0.86
N GLU A 170 -22.84 -6.51 -1.67
CA GLU A 170 -22.02 -7.24 -2.65
C GLU A 170 -21.05 -8.21 -1.96
N THR A 171 -20.44 -7.80 -0.85
CA THR A 171 -19.54 -8.65 -0.07
C THR A 171 -20.27 -9.89 0.47
N VAL A 172 -21.44 -9.71 1.09
CA VAL A 172 -22.26 -10.81 1.61
C VAL A 172 -22.70 -11.74 0.47
N SER A 173 -23.23 -11.18 -0.61
CA SER A 173 -23.69 -11.95 -1.79
C SER A 173 -22.58 -12.77 -2.45
N ALA A 174 -21.39 -12.19 -2.60
CA ALA A 174 -20.23 -12.88 -3.14
C ALA A 174 -19.74 -13.96 -2.16
N ALA A 175 -19.65 -13.64 -0.87
CA ALA A 175 -19.20 -14.58 0.16
C ALA A 175 -20.11 -15.80 0.26
N ALA A 176 -21.43 -15.65 0.14
CA ALA A 176 -22.39 -16.77 0.11
C ALA A 176 -22.09 -17.79 -0.99
N GLN A 177 -21.42 -17.35 -2.07
CA GLN A 177 -20.99 -18.17 -3.20
C GLN A 177 -19.52 -18.57 -3.12
N ASN A 178 -18.89 -18.40 -1.95
CA ASN A 178 -17.45 -18.56 -1.76
C ASN A 178 -16.61 -17.72 -2.73
N ARG A 179 -17.03 -16.47 -2.99
CA ARG A 179 -16.29 -15.50 -3.82
C ARG A 179 -15.88 -14.27 -3.03
N MET A 180 -14.66 -13.81 -3.26
CA MET A 180 -14.05 -12.63 -2.64
C MET A 180 -14.43 -11.39 -3.45
N ALA A 181 -15.30 -10.54 -2.91
CA ALA A 181 -15.71 -9.29 -3.56
C ALA A 181 -14.54 -8.33 -3.81
N ASN A 182 -14.66 -7.41 -4.77
CA ASN A 182 -13.60 -6.47 -5.16
C ASN A 182 -12.30 -7.16 -5.67
N HIS A 183 -12.41 -8.38 -6.19
CA HIS A 183 -11.37 -9.06 -6.96
C HIS A 183 -11.76 -9.13 -8.45
N PHE A 184 -10.76 -9.29 -9.33
CA PHE A 184 -11.04 -9.55 -10.74
C PHE A 184 -11.76 -10.88 -10.91
N VAL A 185 -12.75 -10.91 -11.78
CA VAL A 185 -13.47 -12.13 -12.15
C VAL A 185 -12.47 -13.21 -12.60
N GLY A 186 -12.61 -14.41 -12.03
CA GLY A 186 -11.70 -15.54 -12.27
C GLY A 186 -10.48 -15.57 -11.33
N ARG A 187 -10.32 -14.55 -10.46
CA ARG A 187 -9.39 -14.53 -9.32
C ARG A 187 -10.11 -14.24 -8.00
N ASP A 188 -11.43 -14.33 -8.01
CA ASP A 188 -12.32 -14.08 -6.88
C ASP A 188 -12.75 -15.37 -6.18
N ALA A 189 -12.38 -16.56 -6.67
CA ALA A 189 -12.69 -17.82 -5.98
C ALA A 189 -12.05 -17.88 -4.58
N GLY A 190 -12.87 -18.12 -3.57
CA GLY A 190 -12.45 -18.38 -2.21
C GLY A 190 -11.78 -19.75 -2.04
N PRO A 191 -11.21 -20.03 -0.86
CA PRO A 191 -10.60 -21.32 -0.58
C PRO A 191 -11.63 -22.44 -0.65
N ALA A 192 -11.18 -23.64 -1.07
CA ALA A 192 -12.00 -24.84 -1.10
C ALA A 192 -12.58 -25.18 0.28
#